data_AF-A0A349QAM0-F1
#
_entry.id   AF-A0A349QAM0-F1
#
_cell.length_a   1.000
_cell.length_b   1.000
_cell.length_c   1.000
_cell.angle_alpha   90.00
_cell.angle_beta   90.00
_cell.angle_gamma   90.00
#
_symmetry.space_group_name_H-M   'P 1'
#
loop_
_entity.id
_entity.type
_entity.pdbx_description
1 polymer ?
#
loop_
_entity_poly.entity_id
_entity_poly.type
_entity_poly.pdbx_seq_one_letter_code
_entity_poly.pdbx_strand_id
1 'polypeptide(L)' 'MNSYEKGKRWGYSIFAKNCDDYGKIGIAKSDKASRTCAKYIRENKRQGKSLTSSQKDFYKGAVVGFQDFYNRFFG' A
#
# COMPACT_ATOMS: atom_id res chain seq x y z
N MET A 1 7.36 -14.07 9.30
CA MET A 1 6.93 -12.71 8.88
C MET A 1 5.41 -12.68 8.80
N ASN A 2 4.76 -11.87 9.62
CA ASN A 2 3.30 -11.75 9.69
C ASN A 2 2.73 -11.00 8.45
N SER A 3 1.41 -10.99 8.29
CA SER A 3 0.76 -10.37 7.11
C SER A 3 0.97 -8.86 7.03
N TYR A 4 1.07 -8.19 8.18
CA TYR A 4 1.37 -6.77 8.26
C TYR A 4 2.76 -6.44 7.67
N GLU A 5 3.80 -7.14 8.10
CA GLU A 5 5.17 -6.93 7.60
C GLU A 5 5.29 -7.28 6.10
N LYS A 6 4.58 -8.32 5.64
CA LYS A 6 4.46 -8.62 4.21
C LYS A 6 3.82 -7.45 3.44
N GLY A 7 2.74 -6.90 3.98
CA GLY A 7 2.05 -5.73 3.42
C GLY A 7 2.98 -4.52 3.33
N LYS A 8 3.70 -4.22 4.42
CA LYS A 8 4.64 -3.09 4.49
C LYS A 8 5.74 -3.17 3.42
N ARG A 9 6.39 -4.34 3.29
CA ARG A 9 7.38 -4.56 2.22
C ARG A 9 6.78 -4.43 0.84
N TRP A 10 5.58 -4.94 0.64
CA TRP A 10 4.87 -4.84 -0.64
C TRP A 10 4.56 -3.38 -1.01
N GLY A 11 3.98 -2.60 -0.09
CA GLY A 11 3.66 -1.18 -0.34
C GLY A 11 4.89 -0.36 -0.70
N TYR A 12 5.99 -0.56 0.05
CA TYR A 12 7.26 0.09 -0.24
C TYR A 12 7.82 -0.29 -1.61
N SER A 13 7.83 -1.58 -1.95
CA SER A 13 8.32 -2.09 -3.24
C SER A 13 7.50 -1.61 -4.42
N ILE A 14 6.17 -1.54 -4.29
CA ILE A 14 5.30 -0.99 -5.34
C ILE A 14 5.58 0.51 -5.54
N PHE A 15 5.79 1.27 -4.46
CA PHE A 15 6.13 2.67 -4.59
C PHE A 15 7.46 2.83 -5.35
N ALA A 16 8.51 2.15 -4.90
CA ALA A 16 9.82 2.16 -5.53
C ALA A 16 9.72 1.86 -7.03
N LYS A 17 9.07 0.73 -7.37
CA LYS A 17 8.88 0.31 -8.76
C LYS A 17 8.11 1.34 -9.59
N ASN A 18 7.06 1.94 -9.04
CA ASN A 18 6.31 2.97 -9.77
C ASN A 18 7.17 4.21 -10.04
N CYS A 19 8.02 4.62 -9.10
CA CYS A 19 8.97 5.72 -9.31
C CYS A 19 10.01 5.37 -10.37
N ASP A 20 10.55 4.15 -10.34
CA ASP A 20 11.53 3.69 -11.32
C ASP A 20 10.92 3.60 -12.73
N ASP A 21 9.72 3.03 -12.84
CA ASP A 21 9.05 2.79 -14.12
C ASP A 21 8.44 4.09 -14.73
N TYR A 22 7.97 5.04 -13.90
CA TYR A 22 7.15 6.17 -14.35
C TYR A 22 7.62 7.55 -13.84
N GLY A 23 8.74 7.65 -13.12
CA GLY A 23 9.25 8.90 -12.54
C GLY A 23 8.20 9.60 -11.67
N LYS A 24 7.95 10.89 -11.93
CA LYS A 24 6.98 11.72 -11.18
C LYS A 24 5.55 11.16 -11.23
N ILE A 25 5.16 10.53 -12.33
CA ILE A 25 3.83 9.89 -12.46
C ILE A 25 3.71 8.68 -11.51
N GLY A 26 4.84 8.07 -11.16
CA GLY A 26 4.94 6.98 -10.20
C GLY A 26 4.37 7.33 -8.83
N ILE A 27 4.59 8.56 -8.36
CA ILE A 27 4.05 9.05 -7.08
C ILE A 27 2.52 9.01 -7.10
N ALA A 28 1.89 9.56 -8.14
CA ALA A 28 0.43 9.59 -8.26
C ALA A 28 -0.18 8.17 -8.37
N LYS A 29 0.49 7.25 -9.07
CA LYS A 29 0.09 5.84 -9.15
C LYS A 29 0.15 5.16 -7.79
N SER A 30 1.22 5.40 -7.03
CA SER A 30 1.40 4.87 -5.68
C SER A 30 0.39 5.44 -4.69
N ASP A 31 0.07 6.73 -4.76
CA ASP A 31 -0.98 7.36 -3.96
C ASP A 31 -2.35 6.72 -4.25
N LYS A 32 -2.69 6.51 -5.53
CA LYS A 32 -3.91 5.79 -5.91
C LYS A 32 -3.95 4.36 -5.33
N ALA A 33 -2.83 3.64 -5.37
CA ALA A 33 -2.73 2.29 -4.80
C ALA A 33 -2.90 2.30 -3.27
N SER A 34 -2.24 3.23 -2.58
CA SER A 34 -2.35 3.43 -1.13
C SER A 34 -3.78 3.73 -0.71
N ARG A 35 -4.44 4.70 -1.36
CA ARG A 35 -5.86 5.03 -1.13
C ARG A 35 -6.79 3.85 -1.35
N THR A 36 -6.50 3.01 -2.35
CA THR A 36 -7.28 1.79 -2.60
C THR A 36 -7.15 0.79 -1.44
N CYS A 37 -5.94 0.61 -0.91
CA CYS A 37 -5.71 -0.24 0.28
C CYS A 37 -6.44 0.33 1.51
N ALA A 38 -6.34 1.64 1.74
CA ALA A 38 -7.06 2.32 2.82
C ALA A 38 -8.58 2.16 2.70
N LYS A 39 -9.13 2.27 1.48
CA LYS A 39 -10.55 2.03 1.20
C LYS A 39 -10.97 0.62 1.59
N TYR A 40 -10.20 -0.41 1.22
CA TYR A 40 -10.51 -1.80 1.58
C TYR A 40 -10.54 -2.03 3.10
N ILE A 41 -9.64 -1.39 3.84
CA ILE A 41 -9.63 -1.45 5.31
C ILE A 41 -10.89 -0.80 5.88
N ARG A 42 -11.19 0.43 5.44
CA ARG A 42 -12.34 1.21 5.91
C ARG A 42 -13.67 0.51 5.64
N GLU A 43 -13.82 -0.06 4.45
CA GLU A 43 -15.04 -0.76 4.03
C GLU A 43 -15.07 -2.21 4.49
N ASN A 44 -13.97 -2.71 5.06
CA ASN A 44 -13.76 -4.12 5.40
C ASN A 44 -14.09 -5.07 4.23
N LYS A 45 -13.86 -4.63 2.99
CA LYS A 45 -14.26 -5.37 1.79
C LYS A 45 -13.29 -5.16 0.64
N ARG A 46 -13.12 -6.19 -0.19
CA ARG A 46 -12.49 -6.10 -1.51
C ARG A 46 -13.38 -6.81 -2.53
N GLN A 47 -13.76 -6.10 -3.59
CA GLN A 47 -14.62 -6.64 -4.67
C GLN A 47 -15.90 -7.29 -4.12
N GLY A 48 -16.55 -6.63 -3.16
CA GLY A 48 -17.78 -7.13 -2.52
C GLY A 48 -17.59 -8.20 -1.45
N LYS A 49 -16.39 -8.79 -1.32
CA LYS A 49 -16.10 -9.82 -0.31
C LYS A 49 -15.49 -9.23 0.96
N SER A 50 -15.98 -9.66 2.11
CA SER A 50 -15.43 -9.27 3.42
C SER A 50 -13.97 -9.68 3.57
N LEU A 51 -13.16 -8.86 4.22
CA LEU A 51 -11.75 -9.17 4.46
C LEU A 51 -11.55 -10.08 5.67
N THR A 52 -10.64 -11.03 5.54
CA THR A 52 -10.09 -11.76 6.71
C THR A 52 -9.16 -10.85 7.52
N SER A 53 -8.90 -11.21 8.78
CA SER A 53 -7.95 -10.45 9.63
C SER A 53 -6.57 -10.33 8.98
N SER A 54 -6.06 -11.42 8.42
CA SER A 54 -4.79 -11.45 7.70
C SER A 54 -4.76 -10.47 6.51
N GLN A 55 -5.86 -10.36 5.77
CA GLN A 55 -5.96 -9.40 4.65
C GLN A 55 -6.02 -7.95 5.14
N LYS A 56 -6.76 -7.67 6.22
CA LYS A 56 -6.79 -6.34 6.84
C LYS A 56 -5.39 -5.92 7.26
N ASP A 57 -4.67 -6.80 7.95
CA ASP A 57 -3.32 -6.52 8.43
C ASP A 57 -2.35 -6.31 7.28
N PHE A 58 -2.48 -7.11 6.21
CA PHE A 58 -1.73 -6.88 4.98
C PHE A 58 -1.99 -5.48 4.37
N TYR A 59 -3.25 -5.07 4.20
CA TYR A 59 -3.53 -3.75 3.62
C TYR A 59 -3.11 -2.61 4.54
N LYS A 60 -3.24 -2.75 5.87
CA LYS A 60 -2.70 -1.78 6.84
C LYS A 60 -1.20 -1.63 6.68
N GLY A 61 -0.48 -2.74 6.61
CA GLY A 61 0.95 -2.75 6.36
C GLY A 61 1.29 -2.07 5.03
N ALA A 62 0.55 -2.38 3.96
CA ALA A 62 0.75 -1.77 2.64
C ALA A 62 0.67 -0.25 2.67
N VAL A 63 -0.36 0.32 3.30
CA VAL A 63 -0.50 1.78 3.46
C VAL A 63 0.72 2.40 4.15
N VAL A 64 1.19 1.78 5.25
CA VAL A 64 2.41 2.22 5.94
C VAL A 64 3.64 2.10 5.04
N GLY A 65 3.76 1.02 4.28
CA GLY A 65 4.86 0.83 3.32
C GLY A 65 4.93 1.93 2.25
N PHE A 66 3.77 2.37 1.74
CA PHE A 66 3.70 3.51 0.81
C PHE A 66 4.15 4.81 1.50
N GLN A 67 3.67 5.07 2.71
CA GLN A 67 4.02 6.28 3.47
C GLN A 67 5.51 6.31 3.84
N ASP A 68 6.07 5.18 4.26
CA ASP A 68 7.49 5.05 4.62
C ASP A 68 8.40 5.35 3.43
N PHE A 69 8.05 4.85 2.23
CA PHE A 69 8.78 5.20 1.03
C PHE A 69 8.69 6.71 0.76
N TYR A 70 7.47 7.26 0.78
CA TYR A 70 7.27 8.68 0.50
C TYR A 70 8.07 9.58 1.45
N ASN A 71 7.95 9.36 2.75
CA ASN A 71 8.65 10.13 3.78
C ASN A 71 10.18 10.01 3.67
N ARG A 72 10.70 8.85 3.25
CA ARG A 72 12.14 8.65 3.15
C ARG A 72 12.78 9.39 1.97
N PHE A 73 12.04 9.58 0.87
CA PHE A 73 12.60 10.11 -0.38
C PHE A 73 12.04 11.48 -0.78
N PHE A 74 10.91 11.90 -0.21
CA PHE A 74 10.20 13.12 -0.59
C PHE A 74 9.65 13.94 0.59
N GLY A 75 9.74 13.43 1.82
CA GLY A 75 9.36 14.13 3.05
C GLY A 75 10.55 14.84 3.67
#